data_AF-A0A7S1S946-F1
#
_entry.id   AF-A0A7S1S946-F1
#
_cell.length_a   1.000
_cell.length_b   1.000
_cell.length_c   1.000
_cell.angle_alpha   90.00
_cell.angle_beta   90.00
_cell.angle_gamma   90.00
#
_symmetry.space_group_name_H-M   'P 1'
#
loop_
_entity.id
_entity.type
_entity.pdbx_description
1 polymer ?
#
loop_
_entity_poly.entity_id
_entity_poly.type
_entity_poly.pdbx_seq_one_letter_code
_entity_poly.pdbx_strand_id
1 'polypeptide(L)'
;HVRLPTSLTLEEKFRIANQEVEALMKDIEQTKKTSEQNLDILRALMEETDIRTAEVKRDAYEFRRDIVVGAENPRTGKTMAEKVLKYMEDKLTQKDMLINKLLMKNQAYKISIKKAEMQLKSKTETGDDLQYIDFHQLQIENQQFLQRIEEANEELLKMLHREEMRDAVLL
;
A
#
# COMPACT_ATOMS: atom_id res chain seq x y z
N HIS A 1 8.34 42.24 42.54
CA HIS A 1 7.44 41.80 41.46
C HIS A 1 7.44 40.30 41.34
N VAL A 2 6.44 39.63 41.94
CA VAL A 2 6.26 38.18 41.79
C VAL A 2 5.48 37.98 40.49
N ARG A 3 6.10 37.41 39.46
CA ARG A 3 5.38 36.95 38.26
C ARG A 3 4.50 35.78 38.69
N LEU A 4 3.19 36.01 38.79
CA LEU A 4 2.21 34.93 38.91
C LEU A 4 2.32 34.01 37.67
N PRO A 5 2.13 32.70 37.81
CA PRO A 5 2.15 31.79 36.65
C PRO A 5 1.03 32.21 35.71
N THR A 6 1.36 32.55 34.46
CA THR A 6 0.39 32.80 33.41
C THR A 6 -0.39 31.51 33.17
N SER A 7 -1.63 31.44 33.64
CA SER A 7 -2.50 30.30 33.39
C SER A 7 -2.96 30.35 31.93
N LEU A 8 -2.74 29.27 31.19
CA LEU A 8 -3.21 29.15 29.82
C LEU A 8 -4.72 29.35 29.76
N THR A 9 -5.16 30.14 28.78
CA THR A 9 -6.57 30.33 28.47
C THR A 9 -7.22 29.02 28.04
N LEU A 10 -8.54 28.93 28.13
CA LEU A 10 -9.27 27.71 27.73
C LEU A 10 -9.06 27.39 26.24
N GLU A 11 -8.94 28.43 25.41
CA GLU A 11 -8.69 28.33 23.98
C GLU A 11 -7.28 27.80 23.67
N GLU A 12 -6.24 28.29 24.38
CA GLU A 12 -4.89 27.75 24.24
C GLU A 12 -4.81 26.28 24.68
N LYS A 13 -5.51 25.90 25.76
CA LYS A 13 -5.60 24.51 26.22
C LYS A 13 -6.27 23.62 25.17
N PHE A 14 -7.37 24.09 24.58
CA PHE A 14 -8.07 23.36 23.53
C PHE A 14 -7.21 23.20 22.27
N ARG A 15 -6.50 24.25 21.86
CA ARG A 15 -5.56 24.22 20.73
C ARG A 15 -4.43 23.19 20.96
N ILE A 16 -3.81 23.20 22.15
CA ILE A 16 -2.75 22.25 22.49
C ILE A 16 -3.29 20.82 22.51
N ALA A 17 -4.46 20.60 23.10
CA ALA A 17 -5.08 19.27 23.13
C ALA A 17 -5.37 18.72 21.73
N ASN A 18 -5.89 19.54 20.81
CA ASN A 18 -6.13 19.10 19.43
C ASN A 18 -4.84 18.84 18.66
N GLN A 19 -3.82 19.67 18.83
CA GLN A 19 -2.50 19.43 18.22
C GLN A 19 -1.89 18.12 18.70
N GLU A 20 -2.02 17.81 20.00
CA GLU A 20 -1.54 16.55 20.56
C GLU A 20 -2.32 15.36 20.02
N VAL A 21 -3.65 15.47 19.88
CA VAL A 21 -4.48 14.43 19.27
C VAL A 21 -4.08 14.17 17.83
N GLU A 22 -3.88 15.22 17.01
CA GLU A 22 -3.43 15.08 15.62
C GLU A 22 -2.05 14.44 15.52
N ALA A 23 -1.11 14.83 16.39
CA ALA A 23 0.22 14.24 16.44
C ALA A 23 0.16 12.75 16.80
N LEU A 24 -0.60 12.39 17.84
CA LEU A 24 -0.78 11.00 18.26
C LEU A 24 -1.46 10.16 17.17
N MET A 25 -2.47 10.69 16.49
CA MET A 25 -3.12 9.99 15.39
C MET A 25 -2.13 9.70 14.24
N LYS A 26 -1.28 10.67 13.91
CA LYS A 26 -0.23 10.50 12.89
C LYS A 26 0.79 9.44 13.30
N ASP A 27 1.22 9.45 14.57
CA ASP A 27 2.18 8.48 15.08
C ASP A 27 1.60 7.06 15.12
N ILE A 28 0.32 6.91 15.48
CA ILE A 28 -0.39 5.63 15.43
C ILE A 28 -0.43 5.10 13.99
N GLU A 29 -0.82 5.93 13.02
CA GLU A 29 -0.91 5.53 11.62
C GLU A 29 0.46 5.14 11.06
N GLN A 30 1.49 5.93 11.35
CA GLN A 30 2.86 5.63 10.93
C GLN A 30 3.36 4.33 11.55
N THR A 31 3.12 4.11 12.85
CA THR A 31 3.51 2.90 13.56
C THR A 31 2.80 1.68 12.98
N LYS A 32 1.50 1.79 12.71
CA LYS A 32 0.71 0.72 12.10
C LYS A 32 1.27 0.35 10.73
N LYS A 33 1.49 1.33 9.85
CA LYS A 33 2.05 1.12 8.52
C LYS A 33 3.41 0.42 8.57
N THR A 34 4.31 0.89 9.44
CA THR A 34 5.64 0.27 9.60
C THR A 34 5.53 -1.15 10.17
N SER A 35 4.63 -1.38 11.13
CA SER A 35 4.41 -2.71 11.70
C SER A 35 3.88 -3.69 10.66
N GLU A 36 2.92 -3.29 9.82
CA GLU A 36 2.38 -4.11 8.74
C GLU A 36 3.46 -4.48 7.72
N GLN A 37 4.25 -3.49 7.29
CA GLN A 37 5.40 -3.72 6.40
C GLN A 37 6.41 -4.72 7.00
N ASN A 38 6.73 -4.58 8.29
CA ASN A 38 7.65 -5.49 8.96
C ASN A 38 7.07 -6.90 9.08
N LEU A 39 5.78 -7.04 9.38
CA LEU A 39 5.10 -8.34 9.45
C LEU A 39 5.14 -9.06 8.10
N ASP A 40 4.91 -8.35 7.00
CA ASP A 40 4.95 -8.93 5.66
C ASP A 40 6.37 -9.37 5.28
N ILE A 41 7.39 -8.58 5.62
CA ILE A 41 8.79 -8.96 5.44
C ILE A 41 9.13 -10.21 6.26
N LEU A 42 8.73 -10.25 7.54
CA LEU A 42 9.00 -11.39 8.42
C LEU A 42 8.32 -12.67 7.92
N ARG A 43 7.06 -12.58 7.43
CA ARG A 43 6.37 -13.71 6.81
C ARG A 43 7.12 -14.23 5.59
N ALA A 44 7.54 -13.35 4.70
CA ALA A 44 8.31 -13.72 3.52
C ALA A 44 9.64 -14.41 3.88
N LEU A 45 10.34 -13.91 4.90
CA LEU A 45 11.58 -14.51 5.40
C LEU A 45 11.36 -15.88 6.05
N MET A 46 10.27 -16.05 6.79
CA MET A 46 9.91 -17.36 7.36
C MET A 46 9.65 -18.38 6.25
N GLU A 47 8.84 -18.03 5.24
CA GLU A 47 8.57 -18.91 4.10
C GLU A 47 9.85 -19.27 3.33
N GLU A 48 10.72 -18.29 3.06
CA GLU A 48 12.03 -18.55 2.42
C GLU A 48 12.88 -19.51 3.26
N THR A 49 12.92 -19.30 4.58
CA THR A 49 13.71 -20.11 5.51
C THR A 49 13.20 -21.55 5.57
N ASP A 50 11.88 -21.74 5.57
CA ASP A 50 11.26 -23.07 5.57
C ASP A 50 11.58 -23.82 4.28
N ILE A 51 11.45 -23.15 3.13
CA ILE A 51 11.83 -23.73 1.83
C ILE A 51 13.30 -24.13 1.83
N ARG A 52 14.20 -23.21 2.23
CA ARG A 52 15.65 -23.47 2.24
C ARG A 52 16.01 -24.60 3.20
N THR A 53 15.37 -24.66 4.36
CA THR A 53 15.57 -25.73 5.34
C THR A 53 15.16 -27.09 4.76
N ALA A 54 14.00 -27.16 4.09
CA ALA A 54 13.55 -28.39 3.44
C ALA A 54 14.50 -28.83 2.31
N GLU A 55 14.99 -27.89 1.50
CA GLU A 55 15.95 -28.16 0.44
C GLU A 55 17.27 -28.70 0.97
N VAL A 56 17.86 -28.04 1.98
CA VAL A 56 19.13 -28.48 2.59
C VAL A 56 19.00 -29.87 3.21
N LYS A 57 17.88 -30.13 3.91
CA LYS A 57 17.61 -31.46 4.46
C LYS A 57 17.56 -32.50 3.34
N ARG A 58 16.79 -32.26 2.28
CA ARG A 58 16.69 -33.17 1.14
C ARG A 58 18.04 -33.41 0.48
N ASP A 59 18.81 -32.36 0.19
CA ASP A 59 20.14 -32.47 -0.41
C ASP A 59 21.10 -33.30 0.48
N ALA A 60 21.06 -33.11 1.81
CA ALA A 60 21.85 -33.91 2.74
C ALA A 60 21.44 -35.40 2.74
N TYR A 61 20.14 -35.69 2.68
CA TYR A 61 19.62 -37.05 2.59
C TYR A 61 20.01 -37.74 1.29
N GLU A 62 19.86 -37.04 0.15
CA GLU A 62 20.26 -37.52 -1.17
C GLU A 62 21.76 -37.81 -1.21
N PHE A 63 22.59 -36.87 -0.73
CA PHE A 63 24.04 -37.06 -0.67
C PHE A 63 24.43 -38.28 0.18
N ARG A 64 23.82 -38.45 1.36
CA ARG A 64 24.09 -39.63 2.19
C ARG A 64 23.69 -40.92 1.48
N ARG A 65 22.50 -40.95 0.87
CA ARG A 65 21.99 -42.14 0.17
C ARG A 65 22.88 -42.51 -1.01
N ASP A 66 23.20 -41.54 -1.87
CA ASP A 66 23.79 -41.81 -3.18
C ASP A 66 25.32 -41.87 -3.13
N ILE A 67 25.94 -41.08 -2.24
CA ILE A 67 27.40 -40.99 -2.11
C ILE A 67 27.94 -41.75 -0.91
N VAL A 68 27.47 -41.43 0.29
CA VAL A 68 28.06 -42.03 1.51
C VAL A 68 27.81 -43.53 1.55
N VAL A 69 26.58 -43.96 1.21
CA VAL A 69 26.20 -45.38 1.19
C VAL A 69 26.25 -45.96 -0.23
N GLY A 70 25.60 -45.28 -1.19
CA GLY A 70 25.40 -45.81 -2.55
C GLY A 70 26.65 -45.84 -3.43
N ALA A 71 27.70 -45.08 -3.08
CA ALA A 71 28.95 -45.07 -3.83
C ALA A 71 30.09 -45.85 -3.17
N GLU A 72 29.83 -46.55 -2.07
CA GLU A 72 30.84 -47.41 -1.44
C GLU A 72 31.14 -48.64 -2.33
N ASN A 73 32.43 -48.93 -2.53
CA ASN A 73 32.86 -50.15 -3.19
C ASN A 73 32.72 -51.34 -2.23
N PRO A 74 31.88 -52.35 -2.52
CA PRO A 74 31.61 -53.46 -1.59
C PRO A 74 32.84 -54.28 -1.19
N ARG A 75 33.91 -54.25 -1.99
CA ARG A 75 35.14 -55.02 -1.74
C ARG A 75 36.16 -54.23 -0.92
N THR A 76 36.20 -52.91 -1.05
CA THR A 76 37.24 -52.07 -0.42
C THR A 76 36.70 -51.15 0.67
N GLY A 77 35.38 -50.99 0.78
CA GLY A 77 34.73 -50.04 1.68
C GLY A 77 35.02 -48.57 1.34
N LYS A 78 35.69 -48.30 0.21
CA LYS A 78 36.06 -46.95 -0.21
C LYS A 78 35.02 -46.39 -1.17
N THR A 79 34.71 -45.10 -1.03
CA THR A 79 33.83 -44.39 -1.97
C THR A 79 34.44 -44.36 -3.37
N MET A 80 33.64 -44.73 -4.37
CA MET A 80 34.01 -44.70 -5.78
C MET A 80 34.02 -43.26 -6.31
N ALA A 81 35.20 -42.79 -6.69
CA ALA A 81 35.41 -41.42 -7.16
C ALA A 81 34.54 -41.05 -8.38
N GLU A 82 34.38 -41.98 -9.33
CA GLU A 82 33.55 -41.77 -10.54
C GLU A 82 32.09 -41.44 -10.21
N LYS A 83 31.52 -42.08 -9.18
CA LYS A 83 30.15 -41.81 -8.74
C LYS A 83 30.03 -40.43 -8.08
N VAL A 84 31.06 -40.01 -7.33
CA VAL A 84 31.11 -38.67 -6.73
C VAL A 84 31.19 -37.60 -7.82
N LEU A 85 32.05 -37.79 -8.83
CA LEU A 85 32.18 -36.88 -9.96
C LEU A 85 30.86 -36.74 -10.71
N LYS A 86 30.22 -37.86 -11.05
CA LYS A 86 28.92 -37.85 -11.71
C LYS A 86 27.86 -37.12 -10.90
N TYR A 87 27.78 -37.37 -9.59
CA TYR A 87 26.84 -36.65 -8.72
C TYR A 87 27.07 -35.13 -8.72
N MET A 88 28.33 -34.70 -8.69
CA MET A 88 28.67 -33.27 -8.74
C MET A 88 28.27 -32.65 -10.09
N GLU A 89 28.54 -33.32 -11.21
CA GLU A 89 28.13 -32.88 -12.55
C GLU A 89 26.61 -32.78 -12.68
N ASP A 90 25.88 -33.78 -12.19
CA ASP A 90 24.42 -33.79 -12.17
C ASP A 90 23.87 -32.63 -11.32
N LYS A 91 24.46 -32.37 -10.15
CA LYS A 91 24.06 -31.25 -9.27
C LYS A 91 24.37 -29.90 -9.88
N LEU A 92 25.52 -29.72 -10.56
CA LEU A 92 25.83 -28.48 -11.28
C LEU A 92 24.81 -28.23 -12.38
N THR A 93 24.50 -29.24 -13.18
CA THR A 93 23.50 -29.15 -14.25
C THR A 93 22.11 -28.75 -13.71
N GLN A 94 21.69 -29.34 -12.59
CA GLN A 94 20.44 -28.96 -11.92
C GLN A 94 20.45 -27.50 -11.43
N LYS A 95 21.58 -27.01 -10.90
CA LYS A 95 21.72 -25.61 -10.48
C LYS A 95 21.65 -24.67 -11.68
N ASP A 96 22.28 -25.00 -12.80
CA ASP A 96 22.19 -24.20 -14.03
C ASP A 96 20.76 -24.11 -14.57
N MET A 97 20.03 -25.23 -14.57
CA MET A 97 18.61 -25.25 -14.91
C MET A 97 17.78 -24.35 -13.99
N LEU A 98 18.06 -24.39 -12.68
CA LEU A 98 17.37 -23.56 -11.70
C LEU A 98 17.68 -22.07 -11.92
N ILE A 99 18.94 -21.71 -12.17
CA ILE A 99 19.34 -20.33 -12.48
C ILE A 99 18.57 -19.82 -13.69
N ASN A 100 18.56 -20.57 -14.80
CA ASN A 100 17.84 -20.18 -16.01
C ASN A 100 16.35 -19.98 -15.75
N LYS A 101 15.72 -20.90 -14.99
CA LYS A 101 14.32 -20.78 -14.59
C LYS A 101 14.05 -19.52 -13.76
N LEU A 102 14.93 -19.20 -12.80
CA LEU A 102 14.80 -18.01 -11.96
C LEU A 102 15.00 -16.72 -12.76
N LEU A 103 15.94 -16.69 -13.70
CA LEU A 103 16.15 -15.55 -14.59
C LEU A 103 14.91 -15.26 -15.44
N MET A 104 14.30 -16.31 -16.04
CA MET A 104 13.06 -16.16 -16.80
C MET A 104 11.91 -15.63 -15.94
N LYS A 105 11.74 -16.15 -14.73
CA LYS A 105 10.74 -15.64 -13.77
C LYS A 105 11.00 -14.18 -13.40
N ASN A 106 12.25 -13.82 -13.13
CA ASN A 106 12.63 -12.45 -12.78
C ASN A 106 12.26 -11.48 -13.92
N GLN A 107 12.54 -11.87 -15.17
CA GLN A 107 12.15 -11.09 -16.34
C GLN A 107 10.62 -10.96 -16.46
N ALA A 108 9.88 -12.04 -16.24
CA ALA A 108 8.41 -12.02 -16.24
C ALA A 108 7.85 -11.08 -15.16
N TYR A 109 8.39 -11.12 -13.94
CA TYR A 109 7.98 -10.22 -12.86
C TYR A 109 8.31 -8.76 -13.16
N LYS A 110 9.47 -8.46 -13.74
CA LYS A 110 9.81 -7.10 -14.19
C LYS A 110 8.80 -6.55 -15.20
N ILE A 111 8.36 -7.38 -16.14
CA ILE A 111 7.32 -6.99 -17.11
C ILE A 111 5.98 -6.77 -16.41
N SER A 112 5.60 -7.66 -15.48
CA SER A 112 4.35 -7.55 -14.73
C SER A 112 4.30 -6.29 -13.86
N ILE A 113 5.41 -5.95 -13.20
CA ILE A 113 5.55 -4.72 -12.39
C ILE A 113 5.36 -3.49 -13.28
N LYS A 114 6.09 -3.40 -14.39
CA LYS A 114 5.94 -2.28 -15.34
C LYS A 114 4.50 -2.13 -15.84
N LYS A 115 3.82 -3.25 -16.11
CA LYS A 115 2.41 -3.24 -16.53
C LYS A 115 1.51 -2.71 -15.43
N ALA A 116 1.69 -3.14 -14.18
CA ALA A 116 0.92 -2.65 -13.05
C ALA A 116 1.16 -1.16 -12.78
N GLU A 117 2.42 -0.70 -12.87
CA GLU A 117 2.78 0.72 -12.75
C GLU A 117 2.11 1.57 -13.83
N MET A 118 2.12 1.12 -15.09
CA MET A 118 1.40 1.81 -16.18
C MET A 118 -0.10 1.88 -15.95
N GLN A 119 -0.71 0.78 -15.46
CA GLN A 119 -2.14 0.77 -15.13
C GLN A 119 -2.48 1.72 -13.98
N LEU A 120 -1.62 1.79 -12.96
CA LEU A 120 -1.80 2.71 -11.84
C LEU A 120 -1.73 4.17 -12.33
N LYS A 121 -0.73 4.49 -13.15
CA LYS A 121 -0.57 5.83 -13.73
C LYS A 121 -1.76 6.24 -14.60
N SER A 122 -2.24 5.34 -15.46
CA SER A 122 -3.43 5.62 -16.27
C SER A 122 -4.68 5.85 -15.41
N LYS A 123 -4.87 5.08 -14.32
CA LYS A 123 -5.99 5.28 -13.40
C LYS A 123 -5.90 6.60 -12.64
N THR A 124 -4.71 7.03 -12.23
CA THR A 124 -4.55 8.33 -11.57
C THR A 124 -4.86 9.48 -12.53
N GLU A 125 -4.36 9.43 -13.76
CA GLU A 125 -4.63 10.47 -14.77
C GLU A 125 -6.12 10.53 -15.16
N THR A 126 -6.77 9.38 -15.38
CA THR A 126 -8.21 9.34 -15.66
C THR A 126 -9.07 9.71 -14.45
N GLY A 127 -8.62 9.39 -13.23
CA GLY A 127 -9.29 9.78 -11.99
C GLY A 127 -9.27 11.29 -11.77
N ASP A 128 -8.14 11.94 -12.06
CA ASP A 128 -8.00 13.40 -11.99
C ASP A 128 -8.89 14.10 -13.03
N ASP A 129 -8.97 13.57 -14.25
CA ASP A 129 -9.84 14.11 -15.31
C ASP A 129 -11.34 13.98 -14.95
N LEU A 130 -11.74 12.83 -14.39
CA LEU A 130 -13.14 12.62 -13.96
C LEU A 130 -13.49 13.55 -12.78
N GLN A 131 -12.58 13.68 -11.81
CA GLN A 131 -12.76 14.56 -10.66
C GLN A 131 -12.85 16.04 -11.07
N TYR A 132 -12.12 16.45 -12.10
CA TYR A 132 -12.20 17.80 -12.66
C TYR A 132 -13.57 18.09 -13.29
N ILE A 133 -14.12 17.13 -14.05
CA ILE A 133 -15.44 17.26 -14.67
C ILE A 133 -16.54 17.33 -13.60
N ASP A 134 -16.50 16.44 -12.61
CA ASP A 134 -17.48 16.43 -11.51
C ASP A 134 -17.45 17.74 -10.71
N PHE A 135 -16.25 18.29 -10.47
CA PHE A 135 -16.10 19.58 -9.81
C PHE A 135 -16.72 20.73 -10.61
N HIS A 136 -16.52 20.77 -11.93
CA HIS A 136 -17.15 21.77 -12.81
C HIS A 136 -18.67 21.64 -12.81
N GLN A 137 -19.19 20.41 -12.87
CA GLN A 137 -20.62 20.16 -12.80
C GLN A 137 -21.22 20.69 -11.49
N LEU A 138 -20.55 20.47 -10.36
CA LEU A 138 -20.96 20.98 -9.06
C LEU A 138 -20.97 22.52 -9.02
N GLN A 139 -20.00 23.18 -9.68
CA GLN A 139 -19.98 24.65 -9.78
C GLN A 139 -21.17 25.18 -10.59
N ILE A 140 -21.52 24.53 -11.70
CA ILE A 140 -22.68 24.89 -12.53
C ILE A 140 -23.96 24.75 -11.72
N GLU A 141 -24.13 23.63 -11.01
CA GLU A 141 -25.31 23.40 -10.17
C GLU A 141 -25.43 24.44 -9.05
N ASN A 142 -24.33 24.76 -8.38
CA ASN A 142 -24.32 25.82 -7.36
C ASN A 142 -24.68 27.19 -7.94
N GLN A 143 -24.19 27.55 -9.13
CA GLN A 143 -24.59 28.79 -9.80
C GLN A 143 -26.09 28.80 -10.13
N GLN A 144 -26.64 27.68 -10.61
CA GLN A 144 -28.07 27.57 -10.88
C GLN A 144 -28.92 27.68 -9.61
N PHE A 145 -28.48 27.07 -8.50
CA PHE A 145 -29.17 27.20 -7.22
C PHE A 145 -29.12 28.63 -6.68
N LEU A 146 -27.98 29.32 -6.80
CA LEU A 146 -27.85 30.72 -6.41
C LEU A 146 -28.79 31.61 -7.20
N GLN A 147 -28.88 31.44 -8.53
CA GLN A 147 -29.83 32.18 -9.36
C GLN A 147 -31.28 31.96 -8.91
N ARG A 148 -31.68 30.71 -8.66
CA ARG A 148 -33.05 30.42 -8.17
C ARG A 148 -33.35 31.06 -6.82
N ILE A 149 -32.37 31.12 -5.93
CA ILE A 149 -32.52 31.79 -4.63
C ILE A 149 -32.69 33.30 -4.83
N GLU A 150 -31.90 33.92 -5.71
CA GLU A 150 -32.05 35.34 -6.04
C GLU A 150 -33.43 35.65 -6.64
N GLU A 151 -33.89 34.85 -7.60
CA GLU A 151 -35.23 34.99 -8.20
C GLU A 151 -36.34 34.90 -7.15
N ALA A 152 -36.28 33.89 -6.27
CA ALA A 152 -37.26 33.71 -5.20
C ALA A 152 -37.24 34.88 -4.19
N ASN A 153 -36.05 35.40 -3.86
CA ASN A 153 -35.90 36.57 -2.98
C ASN A 153 -36.48 37.84 -3.62
N GLU A 154 -36.26 38.05 -4.92
CA GLU A 154 -36.86 39.17 -5.66
C GLU A 154 -38.38 39.08 -5.71
N GLU A 155 -38.95 37.89 -5.93
CA GLU A 155 -40.39 37.70 -5.89
C GLU A 155 -40.96 37.99 -4.50
N LEU A 156 -40.29 37.52 -3.44
CA LEU A 156 -40.69 37.78 -2.06
C LEU A 156 -40.71 39.29 -1.77
N LEU A 157 -39.66 40.01 -2.18
CA LEU A 157 -39.56 41.47 -2.10
C LEU A 157 -40.70 42.17 -2.85
N LYS A 158 -41.02 41.72 -4.06
CA LYS A 158 -42.13 42.27 -4.86
C LYS A 158 -43.48 42.04 -4.17
N MET A 159 -43.70 40.89 -3.54
CA MET A 159 -44.92 40.60 -2.80
C MET A 159 -45.05 41.47 -1.55
N LEU A 160 -43.99 41.60 -0.76
CA LEU A 160 -43.92 42.50 0.40
C LEU A 160 -44.28 43.93 0.02
N HIS A 161 -43.65 44.46 -1.03
CA HIS A 161 -43.92 45.82 -1.49
C HIS A 161 -45.36 46.01 -1.98
N ARG A 162 -45.96 44.95 -2.54
CA ARG A 162 -47.35 44.94 -2.98
C ARG A 162 -48.34 44.90 -1.80
N GLU A 163 -48.01 44.20 -0.73
CA GLU A 163 -48.77 44.20 0.53
C GLU A 163 -48.69 45.56 1.22
N GLU A 164 -47.50 46.14 1.35
CA GLU A 164 -47.32 47.50 1.91
C GLU A 164 -48.14 48.55 1.15
N MET A 165 -48.15 48.49 -0.18
CA MET A 165 -48.96 49.38 -1.02
C MET A 165 -50.47 49.11 -0.88
N ARG A 166 -50.89 47.88 -0.57
CA ARG A 166 -52.29 47.55 -0.30
C ARG A 166 -52.74 48.12 1.04
N ASP A 167 -51.91 47.98 2.06
CA ASP A 167 -52.18 48.49 3.40
C ASP A 167 -52.19 50.03 3.42
N ALA A 168 -51.35 50.68 2.61
CA ALA A 168 -51.35 52.14 2.43
C ALA A 168 -52.57 52.69 1.67
N VAL A 169 -53.29 51.86 0.90
CA VAL A 169 -54.53 52.24 0.18
C VAL A 169 -55.80 51.94 0.98
N LEU A 170 -55.69 51.09 2.01
CA LEU A 170 -56.79 50.74 2.93
C LEU A 170 -56.83 51.62 4.20
N LEU A 171 -55.85 52.51 4.39
CA LEU A 171 -55.82 53.58 5.39
C LEU A 171 -56.22 54.94 4.78
#